data_AF-A0A7V4JTH5-F1
#
_entry.id   AF-A0A7V4JTH5-F1
#
_cell.length_a   1.000
_cell.length_b   1.000
_cell.length_c   1.000
_cell.angle_alpha   90.00
_cell.angle_beta   90.00
_cell.angle_gamma   90.00
#
_symmetry.space_group_name_H-M   'P 1'
#
loop_
_entity.id
_entity.type
_entity.pdbx_description
1 polymer ?
#
loop_
_entity_poly.entity_id
_entity_poly.type
_entity_poly.pdbx_seq_one_letter_code
_entity_poly.pdbx_strand_id
1 'polypeptide(L)' 'GRVQDATFERLRAQLGDEEILELTYITALYEMHAIMTRALRLEYDDVAERVVEVAAPSGARGLDFMGSVGTRT' A
#
# COMPACT_ATOMS: atom_id res chain seq x y z
N GLY A 1 -0.19 6.86 -9.50
CA GLY A 1 1.19 6.58 -9.94
C GLY A 1 1.12 5.89 -11.30
N ARG A 2 2.06 6.16 -12.20
CA ARG A 2 2.09 5.47 -13.50
C ARG A 2 2.46 4.01 -13.29
N VAL A 3 1.67 3.08 -13.83
CA VAL A 3 2.02 1.65 -13.85
C VAL A 3 3.20 1.42 -14.79
N GLN A 4 4.07 0.45 -14.48
CA GLN A 4 5.17 0.07 -15.35
C GLN A 4 4.62 -0.54 -16.65
N ASP A 5 5.20 -0.18 -17.80
CA ASP A 5 4.72 -0.66 -19.09
C ASP A 5 4.70 -2.19 -19.17
N ALA A 6 5.74 -2.86 -18.67
CA ALA A 6 5.80 -4.32 -18.61
C ALA A 6 4.64 -4.95 -17.82
N THR A 7 4.18 -4.29 -16.75
CA THR A 7 3.03 -4.77 -15.97
C THR A 7 1.73 -4.59 -16.76
N PHE A 8 1.57 -3.46 -17.45
CA PHE A 8 0.38 -3.21 -18.27
C PHE A 8 0.28 -4.18 -19.45
N GLU A 9 1.41 -4.49 -20.10
CA GLU A 9 1.47 -5.50 -21.17
C GLU A 9 1.04 -6.90 -20.68
N ARG A 10 1.41 -7.27 -19.45
CA ARG A 10 0.97 -8.54 -18.86
C ARG A 10 -0.53 -8.58 -18.59
N LEU A 11 -1.13 -7.46 -18.19
CA LEU A 11 -2.58 -7.36 -18.01
C LEU A 11 -3.31 -7.48 -19.35
N ARG A 12 -2.86 -6.78 -20.40
CA ARG A 12 -3.46 -6.86 -21.74
C ARG A 12 -3.35 -8.25 -22.37
N ALA A 13 -2.39 -9.07 -21.95
CA ALA A 13 -2.29 -10.45 -22.41
C ALA A 13 -3.44 -11.34 -21.90
N GLN A 14 -4.19 -10.89 -20.89
CA GLN A 14 -5.27 -11.66 -20.25
C GLN A 14 -6.62 -10.94 -20.24
N LEU A 15 -6.63 -9.61 -20.34
CA LEU A 15 -7.81 -8.75 -20.22
C LEU A 15 -7.88 -7.76 -21.38
N GLY A 16 -9.09 -7.44 -21.82
CA GLY A 16 -9.36 -6.31 -22.71
C GLY A 16 -9.21 -4.96 -22.00
N ASP A 17 -9.13 -3.88 -22.78
CA ASP A 17 -8.92 -2.53 -22.25
C ASP A 17 -10.06 -2.09 -21.30
N GLU A 18 -11.30 -2.47 -21.59
CA GLU A 18 -12.46 -2.20 -20.72
C GLU A 18 -12.34 -2.93 -19.39
N GLU A 19 -12.00 -4.22 -19.40
CA GLU A 19 -11.82 -5.02 -18.19
C GLU A 19 -10.65 -4.49 -17.32
N ILE A 20 -9.59 -3.98 -17.94
CA ILE A 20 -8.47 -3.33 -17.22
C ILE A 20 -8.92 -2.03 -16.57
N LEU A 21 -9.75 -1.24 -17.26
CA LEU A 21 -10.34 -0.02 -16.69
C LEU A 21 -11.24 -0.36 -15.50
N GLU A 22 -12.13 -1.34 -15.65
CA GLU A 22 -13.02 -1.81 -14.58
C GLU A 22 -12.24 -2.34 -13.37
N LEU A 23 -11.23 -3.18 -13.61
CA LEU A 23 -10.34 -3.69 -12.56
C LEU A 23 -9.69 -2.55 -11.79
N THR A 24 -9.18 -1.55 -12.51
CA THR A 24 -8.54 -0.37 -11.90
C THR A 24 -9.55 0.43 -11.09
N TYR A 25 -10.73 0.69 -11.66
CA TYR A 25 -11.80 1.45 -11.01
C TYR A 25 -12.28 0.77 -9.73
N ILE A 26 -12.57 -0.53 -9.77
CA ILE A 26 -13.01 -1.31 -8.61
C ILE A 26 -11.91 -1.31 -7.53
N THR A 27 -10.67 -1.56 -7.91
CA THR A 27 -9.55 -1.60 -6.94
C THR A 27 -9.39 -0.27 -6.22
N ALA A 28 -9.37 0.85 -6.97
CA ALA A 28 -9.24 2.19 -6.39
C ALA A 28 -10.46 2.58 -5.54
N LEU A 29 -11.67 2.19 -5.97
CA LEU A 29 -12.89 2.43 -5.22
C LEU A 29 -12.86 1.70 -3.86
N TYR A 30 -12.48 0.42 -3.85
CA TYR A 30 -12.38 -0.35 -2.61
C TYR A 30 -11.22 0.11 -1.71
N GLU A 31 -10.11 0.57 -2.28
CA GLU A 31 -9.05 1.21 -1.50
C GLU A 31 -9.57 2.44 -0.75
N MET A 32 -10.28 3.33 -1.44
CA MET A 32 -10.90 4.50 -0.82
C MET A 32 -11.91 4.10 0.26
N HIS A 33 -12.78 3.11 -0.02
CA HIS A 33 -13.73 2.62 0.98
C HIS A 33 -13.02 2.06 2.22
N ALA A 34 -12.01 1.20 2.05
CA ALA A 34 -11.27 0.60 3.16
C ALA A 34 -10.61 1.66 4.06
N ILE A 35 -10.11 2.75 3.47
CA ILE A 35 -9.58 3.90 4.24
C ILE A 35 -10.70 4.55 5.05
N MET A 36 -11.85 4.86 4.41
CA MET A 36 -12.96 5.56 5.06
C MET A 36 -13.60 4.71 6.18
N THR A 37 -13.87 3.42 5.94
CA THR A 37 -14.54 2.57 6.94
C THR A 37 -13.69 2.37 8.19
N ARG A 38 -12.38 2.18 8.03
CA ARG A 38 -11.41 2.11 9.14
C ARG A 38 -11.27 3.44 9.87
N ALA A 39 -11.15 4.55 9.14
CA ALA A 39 -11.00 5.87 9.75
C ALA A 39 -12.22 6.28 10.59
N LEU A 40 -13.42 5.89 10.15
CA LEU A 40 -14.67 6.18 10.82
C LEU A 40 -15.10 5.11 11.84
N ARG A 41 -14.36 4.00 11.94
CA ARG A 41 -14.66 2.87 12.85
C ARG A 41 -16.10 2.38 12.70
N LEU A 42 -16.48 2.02 11.48
CA LEU A 42 -17.82 1.44 11.21
C LEU A 42 -17.98 0.07 11.91
N GLU A 43 -19.20 -0.50 11.91
CA GLU A 43 -19.60 -1.70 12.69
C GLU A 43 -18.55 -2.84 12.72
N TYR A 44 -17.92 -3.17 11.59
CA TYR A 44 -16.92 -4.24 11.49
C TYR A 44 -15.46 -3.78 11.64
N ASP A 45 -15.20 -2.48 11.52
CA ASP A 45 -13.88 -1.87 11.62
C ASP A 45 -13.62 -1.22 12.99
N ASP A 46 -14.60 -1.24 13.91
CA ASP A 46 -14.45 -0.75 15.29
C ASP A 46 -13.67 -1.74 16.17
N VAL A 47 -12.41 -1.93 15.83
CA VAL A 47 -11.46 -2.75 16.59
C VAL A 47 -10.15 -1.98 16.78
N ALA A 48 -9.36 -2.40 17.78
CA ALA A 48 -8.03 -1.83 17.98
C ALA A 48 -7.13 -2.08 16.76
N GLU A 49 -6.18 -1.16 16.51
CA GLU A 49 -5.22 -1.30 15.42
C GLU A 49 -4.45 -2.63 15.57
N ARG A 50 -4.40 -3.39 14.47
CA ARG A 50 -3.82 -4.74 14.44
C ARG A 50 -2.30 -4.69 14.29
N VAL A 51 -1.80 -3.67 13.58
CA VAL A 51 -0.36 -3.45 13.42
C VAL A 51 0.10 -2.45 14.48
N VAL A 52 0.74 -2.97 15.53
CA VAL A 52 1.31 -2.15 16.62
C VAL A 52 2.80 -1.97 16.42
N GLU A 53 3.30 -0.79 16.80
CA GLU A 53 4.73 -0.56 16.89
C GLU A 53 5.30 -1.38 18.06
N VAL A 54 6.31 -2.19 17.79
CA VAL A 54 7.06 -2.93 18.82
C VAL A 54 8.32 -2.15 19.12
N ALA A 55 8.52 -1.81 20.38
CA ALA A 55 9.73 -1.11 20.82
C ALA A 55 10.97 -1.91 20.40
N ALA A 56 11.95 -1.21 19.83
CA ALA A 56 13.24 -1.81 19.51
C ALA A 56 13.87 -2.43 20.78
N PRO A 57 14.58 -3.57 20.67
CA PRO A 57 15.29 -4.17 21.79
C PRO A 57 16.23 -3.17 22.47
N SER A 58 16.41 -3.29 23.78
CA SER A 58 17.30 -2.40 24.53
C SER A 58 18.73 -2.47 23.96
N GLY A 59 19.30 -1.30 23.66
CA GLY A 59 20.64 -1.18 23.08
C GLY A 59 20.70 -1.24 21.55
N ALA A 60 19.57 -1.47 20.85
CA ALA A 60 19.51 -1.32 19.40
C ALA A 60 19.69 0.17 19.05
N ARG A 61 20.77 0.53 18.34
CA ARG A 61 20.85 1.85 17.71
C ARG A 61 19.83 1.87 16.59
N GLY A 62 18.89 2.82 16.62
CA GLY A 62 17.99 3.08 15.49
C GLY A 62 18.85 3.31 14.26
N LEU A 63 18.86 2.33 13.35
CA LEU A 63 19.53 2.47 12.06
C LEU A 63 18.68 3.44 11.26
N ASP A 64 19.14 4.68 11.16
CA ASP A 64 18.61 5.61 10.17
C ASP A 64 19.06 5.12 8.78
N PHE A 65 18.18 4.36 8.14
CA PHE A 65 18.41 3.82 6.81
C PHE A 65 18.72 4.93 5.79
N MET A 66 18.10 6.11 5.92
CA MET A 66 18.34 7.24 5.00
C MET A 66 19.68 7.94 5.25
N GLY A 67 20.16 7.98 6.50
CA GLY A 67 21.50 8.51 6.82
C GLY A 67 22.65 7.69 6.21
N SER A 68 22.45 6.40 5.98
CA SER A 68 23.48 5.51 5.43
C SER A 68 23.75 5.69 3.93
N VAL A 69 22.80 6.27 3.18
CA VAL A 69 22.91 6.45 1.72
C VAL A 69 23.72 7.70 1.35
N GLY A 70 23.78 8.71 2.23
CA GLY A 70 24.45 9.99 1.99
C GLY A 70 25.97 10.00 2.16
N THR A 71 26.61 8.88 2.51
CA THR A 71 28.06 8.82 2.79
C THR A 71 28.91 8.24 1.65
N ARG A 72 28.30 8.00 0.48
CA ARG A 72 28.99 7.57 -0.75
C ARG A 72 28.93 8.67 -1.83
N THR A 73 29.68 9.74 -1.60
CA THR A 73 30.13 10.72 -2.61
C THR A 73 31.49 11.22 -2.18
#